data_AF-G2QSF6-F1
#
_entry.id   AF-G2QSF6-F1
#
_cell.length_a   1.000
_cell.length_b   1.000
_cell.length_c   1.000
_cell.angle_alpha   90.00
_cell.angle_beta   90.00
_cell.angle_gamma   90.00
#
_symmetry.space_group_name_H-M   'P 1'
#
loop_
_entity.id
_entity.type
_entity.pdbx_description
1 polymer ?
#
loop_
_entity_poly.entity_id
_entity_poly.type
_entity_poly.pdbx_seq_one_letter_code
_entity_poly.pdbx_strand_id
1 'polypeptide(L)'
;MSMYDVAKSVGLPATFVELRHQATHEQLPSLTRLRGAAAKALAWIWDYYWQHLSEVDGASPGSGGAAAGQAKKEEEEEGELRALLGRYLEGDEAEEGLRAEIGWYDEALVLRTLGSLADEARDGKVLRRVVAMEREILEGAGDPDRMEEDDKAEEQDVKDLEQVRTELGKAWEVLKEVEETETAEAQADDPMEEVEMTDDRPAWTLYEEQAWVPKPIGVV
;
A
#
# COMPACT_ATOMS: atom_id res chain seq x y z
N MET A 1 -26.37 34.75 15.63
CA MET A 1 -25.08 34.34 15.04
C MET A 1 -25.41 33.58 13.77
N SER A 2 -24.95 34.04 12.61
CA SER A 2 -25.19 33.35 11.35
C SER A 2 -24.37 32.05 11.29
N MET A 3 -24.82 31.06 10.52
CA MET A 3 -24.05 29.83 10.27
C MET A 3 -22.67 30.13 9.65
N TYR A 4 -22.58 31.21 8.88
CA TYR A 4 -21.32 31.73 8.34
C TYR A 4 -20.39 32.29 9.43
N ASP A 5 -20.94 32.92 10.47
CA ASP A 5 -20.15 33.47 11.58
C ASP A 5 -19.52 32.34 12.41
N VAL A 6 -20.28 31.25 12.62
CA VAL A 6 -19.79 30.06 13.31
C VAL A 6 -18.71 29.37 12.48
N ALA A 7 -18.92 29.19 11.16
CA ALA A 7 -17.90 28.61 10.29
C ALA A 7 -16.61 29.43 10.30
N LYS A 8 -16.71 30.76 10.28
CA LYS A 8 -15.55 31.65 10.37
C LYS A 8 -14.82 31.52 11.70
N SER A 9 -15.53 31.34 12.81
CA SER A 9 -14.92 31.15 14.13
C SER A 9 -14.14 29.84 14.27
N VAL A 10 -14.52 28.79 13.53
CA VAL A 10 -13.86 27.47 13.53
C VAL A 10 -12.82 27.35 12.41
N GLY A 11 -12.70 28.36 11.54
CA GLY A 11 -11.78 28.34 10.39
C GLY A 11 -12.25 27.42 9.25
N LEU A 12 -13.53 27.05 9.21
CA LEU A 12 -14.09 26.23 8.13
C LEU A 12 -14.30 27.10 6.87
N PRO A 13 -13.81 26.69 5.68
CA PRO A 13 -14.06 27.40 4.44
C PRO A 13 -15.56 27.61 4.18
N ALA A 14 -15.95 28.86 3.91
CA ALA A 14 -17.34 29.25 3.65
C ALA A 14 -17.96 28.50 2.45
N THR A 15 -17.13 28.00 1.53
CA THR A 15 -17.52 27.17 0.40
C THR A 15 -18.23 25.89 0.81
N PHE A 16 -17.90 25.28 1.95
CA PHE A 16 -18.59 24.08 2.45
C PHE A 16 -19.96 24.40 3.03
N VAL A 17 -20.11 25.56 3.68
CA VAL A 17 -21.40 26.04 4.20
C VAL A 17 -22.34 26.35 3.05
N GLU A 18 -21.84 27.01 2.01
CA GLU A 18 -22.58 27.29 0.79
C GLU A 18 -22.95 26.00 0.05
N LEU A 19 -22.01 25.07 -0.12
CA LEU A 19 -22.28 23.78 -0.76
C LEU A 19 -23.35 22.97 -0.02
N ARG A 20 -23.35 23.00 1.32
CA ARG A 20 -24.39 22.38 2.14
C ARG A 20 -25.74 23.03 1.87
N HIS A 21 -25.82 24.36 1.88
CA HIS A 21 -27.06 25.08 1.64
C HIS A 21 -27.65 24.75 0.27
N GLN A 22 -26.81 24.77 -0.77
CA GLN A 22 -27.20 24.42 -2.14
C GLN A 22 -27.66 22.97 -2.26
N ALA A 23 -26.96 22.02 -1.64
CA ALA A 23 -27.31 20.60 -1.70
C ALA A 23 -28.65 20.28 -1.04
N THR A 24 -29.09 21.05 -0.03
CA THR A 24 -30.33 20.78 0.70
C THR A 24 -31.53 21.60 0.25
N HIS A 25 -31.31 22.83 -0.24
CA HIS A 25 -32.39 23.76 -0.55
C HIS A 25 -32.47 24.18 -2.02
N GLU A 26 -31.40 23.99 -2.79
CA GLU A 26 -31.34 24.36 -4.21
C GLU A 26 -31.23 23.12 -5.09
N GLN A 27 -30.78 23.32 -6.34
CA GLN A 27 -30.54 22.25 -7.28
C GLN A 27 -29.33 21.40 -6.84
N LEU A 28 -29.48 20.08 -6.92
CA LEU A 28 -28.42 19.14 -6.58
C LEU A 28 -27.12 19.45 -7.36
N PRO A 29 -25.97 19.62 -6.66
CA PRO A 29 -24.71 19.91 -7.32
C PRO A 29 -24.27 18.78 -8.26
N SER A 30 -23.54 19.13 -9.32
CA SER A 30 -23.00 18.14 -10.24
C SER A 30 -21.96 17.24 -9.58
N LEU A 31 -21.84 16.01 -10.08
CA LEU A 31 -20.90 15.01 -9.56
C LEU A 31 -19.45 15.51 -9.53
N THR A 32 -19.02 16.22 -10.58
CA THR A 32 -17.67 16.80 -10.67
C THR A 32 -17.41 17.78 -9.53
N ARG A 33 -18.39 18.62 -9.20
CA ARG A 33 -18.29 19.59 -8.11
C ARG A 33 -18.24 18.89 -6.75
N LEU A 34 -19.05 17.84 -6.56
CA LEU A 34 -19.04 17.04 -5.33
C LEU A 34 -17.71 16.30 -5.13
N ARG A 35 -17.14 15.71 -6.17
CA ARG A 35 -15.82 15.05 -6.09
C ARG A 35 -14.72 16.02 -5.67
N GLY A 36 -14.66 17.20 -6.30
CA GLY A 36 -13.69 18.22 -5.93
C GLY A 36 -13.89 18.76 -4.51
N ALA A 37 -15.15 18.91 -4.07
CA ALA A 37 -15.45 19.31 -2.71
C ALA A 37 -15.10 18.23 -1.68
N ALA A 38 -15.35 16.95 -1.98
CA ALA A 38 -15.02 15.84 -1.10
C ALA A 38 -13.51 15.69 -0.91
N ALA A 39 -12.72 15.78 -1.99
CA ALA A 39 -11.26 15.75 -1.90
C ALA A 39 -10.71 16.88 -1.01
N LYS A 40 -11.22 18.10 -1.19
CA LYS A 40 -10.87 19.25 -0.33
C LYS A 40 -11.31 19.07 1.11
N ALA A 41 -12.47 18.44 1.35
CA ALA A 41 -12.97 18.18 2.68
C ALA A 41 -12.12 17.13 3.41
N LEU A 42 -11.69 16.08 2.72
CA LEU A 42 -10.80 15.06 3.28
C LEU A 42 -9.44 15.65 3.68
N ALA A 43 -8.83 16.45 2.80
CA ALA A 43 -7.60 17.17 3.12
C ALA A 43 -7.79 18.11 4.34
N TRP A 44 -8.90 18.86 4.37
CA TRP A 44 -9.19 19.75 5.50
C TRP A 44 -9.38 18.97 6.82
N ILE A 45 -10.06 17.82 6.80
CA ILE A 45 -10.24 16.98 8.00
C ILE A 45 -8.91 16.39 8.47
N TRP A 46 -8.06 15.97 7.53
CA TRP A 46 -6.71 15.51 7.83
C TRP A 46 -5.91 16.60 8.54
N ASP A 47 -5.83 17.79 7.95
CA ASP A 47 -5.10 18.92 8.50
C ASP A 47 -5.70 19.41 9.83
N TYR A 48 -7.02 19.38 9.98
CA TYR A 48 -7.67 19.90 11.19
C TYR A 48 -7.52 18.95 12.37
N TYR A 49 -7.64 17.65 12.16
CA TYR A 49 -7.76 16.67 13.24
C TYR A 49 -6.68 15.60 13.19
N TRP A 50 -6.57 14.85 12.09
CA TRP A 50 -5.80 13.62 12.06
C TRP A 50 -4.29 13.84 12.14
N GLN A 51 -3.75 14.87 11.50
CA GLN A 51 -2.31 15.16 11.58
C GLN A 51 -1.82 15.52 12.99
N HIS A 52 -2.73 15.97 13.86
CA HIS A 52 -2.42 16.34 15.24
C HIS A 52 -2.49 15.15 16.21
N LEU A 53 -2.99 14.01 15.75
CA LEU A 53 -2.85 12.77 16.48
C LEU A 53 -1.40 12.34 16.26
N SER A 54 -0.52 12.76 17.18
CA SER A 54 0.83 12.18 17.30
C SER A 54 0.71 10.67 17.13
N GLU A 55 1.56 10.07 16.30
CA GLU A 55 1.66 8.62 16.21
C GLU A 55 1.57 8.06 17.62
N VAL A 56 0.50 7.32 17.89
CA VAL A 56 0.30 6.68 19.19
C VAL A 56 1.21 5.44 19.24
N ASP A 57 2.44 5.59 18.77
CA ASP A 57 3.57 4.72 19.02
C ASP A 57 4.48 5.43 20.03
N GLY A 58 3.91 5.62 21.23
CA GLY A 58 4.65 5.61 22.48
C GLY A 58 5.71 6.68 22.73
N ALA A 59 5.37 7.98 22.81
CA ALA A 59 6.09 8.90 23.71
C ALA A 59 5.31 10.19 24.04
N SER A 60 4.80 10.23 25.29
CA SER A 60 4.54 11.38 26.17
C SER A 60 4.05 12.74 25.59
N PRO A 61 2.97 13.33 26.15
CA PRO A 61 2.44 14.61 25.70
C PRO A 61 3.22 15.79 26.29
N GLY A 62 3.60 16.75 25.46
CA GLY A 62 4.13 18.02 25.93
C GLY A 62 4.46 19.02 24.82
N SER A 63 3.73 20.13 24.81
CA SER A 63 4.08 21.42 24.19
C SER A 63 3.69 21.65 22.72
N GLY A 64 2.47 22.18 22.56
CA GLY A 64 2.07 22.93 21.37
C GLY A 64 2.93 24.18 21.17
N GLY A 65 3.85 24.09 20.22
CA GLY A 65 4.76 25.16 19.82
C GLY A 65 5.77 24.76 18.72
N ALA A 66 5.80 23.49 18.30
CA ALA A 66 6.82 22.96 17.40
C ALA A 66 6.48 23.00 15.90
N ALA A 67 5.26 23.35 15.47
CA ALA A 67 4.85 23.20 14.07
C ALA A 67 5.65 24.05 13.06
N ALA A 68 6.05 25.28 13.42
CA ALA A 68 6.86 26.13 12.53
C ALA A 68 8.35 25.75 12.50
N GLY A 69 8.83 25.06 13.53
CA GLY A 69 10.19 24.50 13.58
C GLY A 69 10.27 23.12 12.92
N GLN A 70 9.19 22.33 13.01
CA GLN A 70 9.07 21.01 12.39
C GLN A 70 9.00 21.10 10.88
N ALA A 71 8.14 21.97 10.30
CA ALA A 71 8.07 22.10 8.84
C ALA A 71 9.42 22.51 8.21
N LYS A 72 10.17 23.39 8.89
CA LYS A 72 11.51 23.80 8.42
C LYS A 72 12.54 22.68 8.57
N LYS A 73 12.42 21.89 9.63
CA LYS A 73 13.29 20.74 9.89
C LYS A 73 12.99 19.59 8.91
N GLU A 74 11.72 19.35 8.60
CA GLU A 74 11.26 18.39 7.59
C GLU A 74 11.72 18.79 6.18
N GLU A 75 11.65 20.09 5.80
CA GLU A 75 12.20 20.56 4.52
C GLU A 75 13.73 20.42 4.43
N GLU A 76 14.46 20.64 5.53
CA GLU A 76 15.91 20.44 5.60
C GLU A 76 16.27 18.94 5.50
N GLU A 77 15.56 18.07 6.23
CA GLU A 77 15.73 16.60 6.19
C GLU A 77 15.36 16.01 4.82
N GLU A 78 14.29 16.49 4.17
CA GLU A 78 13.90 16.06 2.83
C GLU A 78 14.97 16.43 1.79
N GLY A 79 15.58 17.62 1.93
CA GLY A 79 16.68 18.06 1.07
C GLY A 79 17.94 17.22 1.20
N GLU A 80 18.31 16.85 2.43
CA GLU A 80 19.46 15.97 2.72
C GLU A 80 19.23 14.56 2.17
N LEU A 81 18.04 14.00 2.41
CA LEU A 81 17.64 12.69 1.88
C LEU A 81 17.63 12.68 0.36
N ARG A 82 17.09 13.72 -0.28
CA ARG A 82 17.08 13.84 -1.75
C ARG A 82 18.50 13.84 -2.34
N ALA A 83 19.45 14.51 -1.68
CA ALA A 83 20.84 14.52 -2.11
C ALA A 83 21.52 13.14 -1.95
N LEU A 84 21.23 12.43 -0.85
CA LEU A 84 21.69 11.07 -0.61
C LEU A 84 21.13 10.08 -1.65
N LEU A 85 19.83 10.14 -1.92
CA LEU A 85 19.17 9.31 -2.92
C LEU A 85 19.68 9.59 -4.34
N GLY A 86 19.92 10.85 -4.69
CA GLY A 86 20.52 11.21 -5.98
C GLY A 86 21.88 10.53 -6.19
N ARG A 87 22.74 10.56 -5.17
CA ARG A 87 24.04 9.86 -5.20
C ARG A 87 23.90 8.34 -5.29
N TYR A 88 22.95 7.76 -4.55
CA TYR A 88 22.68 6.33 -4.56
C TYR A 88 22.20 5.85 -5.95
N LEU A 89 21.29 6.61 -6.58
CA LEU A 89 20.71 6.26 -7.86
C LEU A 89 21.71 6.40 -9.03
N GLU A 90 22.62 7.37 -8.96
CA GLU A 90 23.66 7.60 -9.98
C GLU A 90 24.91 6.71 -9.83
N GLY A 91 25.26 6.30 -8.60
CA GLY A 91 26.46 5.50 -8.29
C GLY A 91 26.38 4.05 -8.77
N ASP A 92 27.49 3.44 -9.21
CA ASP A 92 27.45 2.11 -9.86
C ASP A 92 27.49 0.91 -8.91
N GLU A 93 27.98 1.10 -7.68
CA GLU A 93 28.05 0.08 -6.66
C GLU A 93 27.55 0.67 -5.35
N ALA A 94 26.63 -0.03 -4.70
CA ALA A 94 26.07 0.36 -3.43
C ALA A 94 27.19 0.54 -2.40
N GLU A 95 27.54 1.79 -2.10
CA GLU A 95 28.20 2.08 -0.83
C GLU A 95 27.18 1.64 0.23
N GLU A 96 27.36 0.46 0.82
CA GLU A 96 26.51 -0.06 1.91
C GLU A 96 26.29 1.00 3.01
N GLY A 97 27.22 1.95 3.13
CA GLY A 97 27.11 3.15 3.94
C GLY A 97 25.93 4.06 3.59
N LEU A 98 25.69 4.40 2.32
CA LEU A 98 24.53 5.20 1.93
C LEU A 98 23.23 4.47 2.20
N ARG A 99 23.20 3.15 1.99
CA ARG A 99 22.01 2.34 2.23
C ARG A 99 21.66 2.29 3.73
N ALA A 100 22.67 2.12 4.58
CA ALA A 100 22.51 2.19 6.03
C ALA A 100 22.04 3.59 6.47
N GLU A 101 22.56 4.66 5.86
CA GLU A 101 22.20 6.04 6.17
C GLU A 101 20.76 6.37 5.71
N ILE A 102 20.31 5.86 4.56
CA ILE A 102 18.93 6.01 4.08
C ILE A 102 17.95 5.25 4.98
N GLY A 103 18.34 4.10 5.52
CA GLY A 103 17.51 3.31 6.44
C GLY A 103 17.25 3.97 7.80
N TRP A 104 17.88 5.11 8.10
CA TRP A 104 17.60 5.88 9.32
C TRP A 104 16.43 6.85 9.15
N TYR A 105 15.99 7.07 7.91
CA TYR A 105 14.88 7.94 7.57
C TYR A 105 13.56 7.16 7.56
N ASP A 106 12.46 7.89 7.79
CA ASP A 106 11.11 7.35 7.72
C ASP A 106 10.80 6.77 6.33
N GLU A 107 10.19 5.59 6.31
CA GLU A 107 9.90 4.83 5.10
C GLU A 107 9.03 5.65 4.12
N ALA A 108 8.01 6.34 4.63
CA ALA A 108 7.10 7.13 3.81
C ALA A 108 7.79 8.39 3.27
N LEU A 109 8.78 8.94 3.97
CA LEU A 109 9.60 10.04 3.48
C LEU A 109 10.54 9.59 2.35
N VAL A 110 11.17 8.41 2.48
CA VAL A 110 12.02 7.81 1.44
C VAL A 110 11.23 7.50 0.18
N LEU A 111 10.07 6.86 0.29
CA LEU A 111 9.24 6.54 -0.88
C LEU A 111 8.74 7.80 -1.61
N ARG A 112 8.36 8.85 -0.86
CA ARG A 112 7.90 10.11 -1.46
C ARG A 112 9.00 10.84 -2.22
N THR A 113 10.20 10.89 -1.64
CA THR A 113 11.37 11.53 -2.26
C THR A 113 11.87 10.75 -3.47
N LEU A 114 11.86 9.41 -3.41
CA LEU A 114 12.11 8.51 -4.54
C LEU A 114 11.13 8.76 -5.70
N GLY A 115 9.82 8.82 -5.42
CA GLY A 115 8.81 9.10 -6.42
C GLY A 115 9.00 10.46 -7.10
N SER A 116 9.33 11.50 -6.33
CA SER A 116 9.66 12.83 -6.90
C SER A 116 10.91 12.80 -7.78
N LEU A 117 11.94 12.02 -7.41
CA LEU A 117 13.14 11.85 -8.23
C LEU A 117 12.86 11.05 -9.51
N ALA A 118 11.99 10.04 -9.46
CA ALA A 118 11.58 9.27 -10.63
C ALA A 118 10.84 10.13 -11.65
N ASP A 119 9.95 11.04 -11.20
CA ASP A 119 9.23 11.97 -12.07
C ASP A 119 10.17 12.93 -12.83
N GLU A 120 11.31 13.27 -12.24
CA GLU A 120 12.33 14.15 -12.83
C GLU A 120 13.36 13.38 -13.67
N ALA A 121 13.58 12.10 -13.36
CA ALA A 121 14.56 11.26 -14.02
C ALA A 121 14.14 10.90 -15.45
N ARG A 122 15.08 11.08 -16.39
CA ARG A 122 14.91 10.65 -17.80
C ARG A 122 15.77 9.46 -18.18
N ASP A 123 16.65 9.04 -17.27
CA ASP A 123 17.54 7.89 -17.48
C ASP A 123 16.86 6.60 -17.02
N GLY A 124 16.75 5.62 -17.92
CA GLY A 124 16.17 4.32 -17.62
C GLY A 124 16.95 3.54 -16.56
N LYS A 125 18.25 3.81 -16.35
CA LYS A 125 19.04 3.20 -15.28
C LYS A 125 18.58 3.69 -13.90
N VAL A 126 18.34 4.99 -13.77
CA VAL A 126 17.84 5.62 -12.53
C VAL A 126 16.45 5.10 -12.20
N LEU A 127 15.55 5.06 -13.18
CA LEU A 127 14.18 4.55 -12.99
C LEU A 127 14.15 3.10 -12.50
N ARG A 128 14.99 2.21 -13.05
CA ARG A 128 15.08 0.82 -12.58
C ARG A 128 15.53 0.73 -11.12
N ARG A 129 16.49 1.55 -10.71
CA ARG A 129 16.97 1.58 -9.33
C ARG A 129 15.96 2.14 -8.36
N VAL A 130 15.18 3.15 -8.77
CA VAL A 130 14.06 3.64 -7.96
C VAL A 130 13.05 2.51 -7.73
N VAL A 131 12.61 1.82 -8.79
CA VAL A 131 11.66 0.71 -8.66
C VAL A 131 12.21 -0.43 -7.80
N ALA A 132 13.49 -0.78 -7.96
CA ALA A 132 14.13 -1.80 -7.13
C ALA A 132 14.12 -1.42 -5.65
N MET A 133 14.42 -0.15 -5.32
CA MET A 133 14.44 0.34 -3.95
C MET A 133 13.03 0.50 -3.37
N GLU A 134 12.07 1.01 -4.13
CA GLU A 134 10.66 1.10 -3.72
C GLU A 134 10.09 -0.28 -3.41
N ARG A 135 10.37 -1.27 -4.27
CA ARG A 135 9.97 -2.66 -4.07
C ARG A 135 10.61 -3.24 -2.82
N GLU A 136 11.91 -3.04 -2.62
CA GLU A 136 12.63 -3.54 -1.44
C GLU A 136 12.08 -2.97 -0.13
N ILE A 137 11.74 -1.68 -0.14
CA ILE A 137 11.15 -0.99 1.01
C ILE A 137 9.75 -1.55 1.29
N LEU A 138 8.89 -1.65 0.27
CA LEU A 138 7.50 -2.10 0.40
C LEU A 138 7.36 -3.60 0.69
N GLU A 139 8.27 -4.43 0.17
CA GLU A 139 8.28 -5.88 0.40
C GLU A 139 9.05 -6.28 1.68
N GLY A 140 9.79 -5.32 2.27
CA GLY A 140 10.46 -5.43 3.57
C GLY A 140 11.63 -6.40 3.58
N ALA A 141 12.88 -5.88 3.48
CA ALA A 141 14.15 -6.63 3.64
C ALA A 141 14.12 -8.06 3.06
N GLY A 142 13.48 -8.21 1.89
CA GLY A 142 13.40 -9.45 1.15
C GLY A 142 14.70 -9.66 0.40
N ASP A 143 15.45 -10.66 0.85
CA ASP A 143 16.62 -11.31 0.23
C ASP A 143 17.18 -10.67 -1.07
N PRO A 144 18.33 -9.98 -1.02
CA PRO A 144 18.96 -9.39 -2.22
C PRO A 144 19.40 -10.45 -3.26
N ASP A 145 19.49 -11.73 -2.87
CA ASP A 145 19.76 -12.84 -3.79
C ASP A 145 18.60 -13.09 -4.78
N ARG A 146 17.38 -12.63 -4.45
CA ARG A 146 16.19 -12.83 -5.28
C ARG A 146 16.19 -11.98 -6.56
N MET A 147 16.95 -10.88 -6.62
CA MET A 147 17.08 -10.07 -7.85
C MET A 147 18.10 -10.65 -8.84
N GLU A 148 19.21 -11.22 -8.37
CA GLU A 148 20.11 -11.98 -9.25
C GLU A 148 19.45 -13.26 -9.75
N GLU A 149 18.55 -13.85 -8.97
CA GLU A 149 17.68 -14.95 -9.40
C GLU A 149 16.55 -14.46 -10.31
N ASP A 150 15.86 -13.34 -10.07
CA ASP A 150 14.79 -12.80 -10.91
C ASP A 150 15.32 -12.33 -12.28
N ASP A 151 16.49 -11.69 -12.38
CA ASP A 151 17.09 -11.32 -13.68
C ASP A 151 17.52 -12.57 -14.48
N LYS A 152 18.04 -13.59 -13.80
CA LYS A 152 18.36 -14.90 -14.43
C LYS A 152 17.08 -15.68 -14.73
N ALA A 153 16.04 -15.56 -13.92
CA ALA A 153 14.75 -16.21 -14.06
C ALA A 153 13.92 -15.54 -15.15
N GLU A 154 14.03 -14.23 -15.40
CA GLU A 154 13.40 -13.58 -16.55
C GLU A 154 14.10 -13.97 -17.86
N GLU A 155 15.43 -14.05 -17.89
CA GLU A 155 16.16 -14.59 -19.05
C GLU A 155 15.87 -16.08 -19.28
N GLN A 156 15.62 -16.84 -18.21
CA GLN A 156 15.30 -18.26 -18.26
C GLN A 156 13.81 -18.49 -18.58
N ASP A 157 12.88 -17.67 -18.07
CA ASP A 157 11.46 -17.67 -18.37
C ASP A 157 11.22 -17.35 -19.84
N VAL A 158 11.99 -16.44 -20.44
CA VAL A 158 11.91 -16.16 -21.88
C VAL A 158 12.36 -17.37 -22.70
N LYS A 159 13.43 -18.08 -22.27
CA LYS A 159 13.90 -19.31 -22.92
C LYS A 159 12.92 -20.48 -22.69
N ASP A 160 12.35 -20.58 -21.50
CA ASP A 160 11.37 -21.59 -21.11
C ASP A 160 10.03 -21.33 -21.82
N LEU A 161 9.62 -20.08 -22.06
CA LEU A 161 8.46 -19.73 -22.89
C LEU A 161 8.65 -20.10 -24.35
N GLU A 162 9.85 -19.91 -24.91
CA GLU A 162 10.16 -20.38 -26.27
C GLU A 162 10.16 -21.90 -26.34
N GLN A 163 10.73 -22.57 -25.33
CA GLN A 163 10.73 -24.02 -25.22
C GLN A 163 9.31 -24.56 -25.06
N VAL A 164 8.49 -23.99 -24.17
CA VAL A 164 7.07 -24.29 -24.01
C VAL A 164 6.30 -24.02 -25.29
N ARG A 165 6.59 -22.96 -26.04
CA ARG A 165 5.96 -22.71 -27.35
C ARG A 165 6.28 -23.82 -28.35
N THR A 166 7.52 -24.33 -28.34
CA THR A 166 7.91 -25.45 -29.22
C THR A 166 7.32 -26.78 -28.78
N GLU A 167 7.29 -27.06 -27.48
CA GLU A 167 6.67 -28.26 -26.93
C GLU A 167 5.15 -28.23 -27.11
N LEU A 168 4.51 -27.07 -26.94
CA LEU A 168 3.08 -26.87 -27.20
C LEU A 168 2.76 -27.07 -28.69
N GLY A 169 3.64 -26.64 -29.60
CA GLY A 169 3.50 -26.90 -31.03
C GLY A 169 3.57 -28.39 -31.38
N LYS A 170 4.49 -29.14 -30.75
CA LYS A 170 4.57 -30.60 -30.90
C LYS A 170 3.36 -31.30 -30.27
N ALA A 171 2.96 -30.87 -29.08
CA ALA A 171 1.79 -31.39 -28.38
C ALA A 171 0.51 -31.16 -29.19
N TRP A 172 0.39 -30.04 -29.91
CA TRP A 172 -0.72 -29.77 -30.82
C TRP A 172 -0.76 -30.72 -32.03
N GLU A 173 0.38 -31.12 -32.59
CA GLU A 173 0.39 -32.15 -33.64
C GLU A 173 0.00 -33.53 -33.11
N VAL A 174 0.49 -33.90 -31.92
CA VAL A 174 0.11 -35.16 -31.26
C VAL A 174 -1.38 -35.15 -30.89
N LEU A 175 -1.91 -34.03 -30.39
CA LEU A 175 -3.33 -33.91 -30.06
C LEU A 175 -4.21 -34.02 -31.31
N LYS A 176 -3.75 -33.53 -32.45
CA LYS A 176 -4.45 -33.68 -33.74
C LYS A 176 -4.47 -35.14 -34.21
N GLU A 177 -3.40 -35.90 -33.97
CA GLU A 177 -3.39 -37.35 -34.21
C GLU A 177 -4.29 -38.10 -33.22
N VAL A 178 -4.37 -37.66 -31.97
CA VAL A 178 -5.21 -38.28 -30.93
C VAL A 178 -6.69 -37.94 -31.12
N GLU A 179 -7.04 -36.73 -31.57
CA GLU A 179 -8.43 -36.33 -31.90
C GLU A 179 -9.01 -37.17 -33.06
N GLU A 180 -8.16 -37.66 -33.98
CA GLU A 180 -8.53 -38.65 -34.99
C GLU A 180 -8.81 -40.06 -34.40
N THR A 181 -8.30 -40.35 -33.20
CA THR A 181 -8.43 -41.65 -32.51
C THR A 181 -9.44 -41.68 -31.36
N GLU A 182 -9.71 -40.54 -30.70
CA GLU A 182 -10.55 -40.42 -29.49
C GLU A 182 -12.05 -40.24 -29.76
N THR A 183 -12.51 -40.29 -31.03
CA THR A 183 -13.95 -40.45 -31.32
C THR A 183 -14.51 -41.82 -30.88
N ALA A 184 -13.67 -42.71 -30.35
CA ALA A 184 -13.99 -44.10 -30.05
C ALA A 184 -14.35 -44.41 -28.58
N GLU A 185 -13.83 -43.69 -27.58
CA GLU A 185 -13.83 -44.25 -26.20
C GLU A 185 -13.89 -43.17 -25.11
N ALA A 186 -15.08 -42.70 -24.71
CA ALA A 186 -15.23 -42.02 -23.41
C ALA A 186 -16.70 -41.97 -22.93
N GLN A 187 -17.13 -43.00 -22.18
CA GLN A 187 -18.23 -42.88 -21.22
C GLN A 187 -17.93 -43.77 -20.00
N ALA A 188 -17.66 -43.16 -18.85
CA ALA A 188 -18.32 -43.44 -17.56
C ALA A 188 -17.57 -42.76 -16.40
N ASP A 189 -18.24 -41.84 -15.71
CA ASP A 189 -17.87 -41.35 -14.36
C ASP A 189 -18.87 -41.92 -13.34
N ASP A 190 -18.41 -42.17 -12.11
CA ASP A 190 -19.24 -42.53 -10.94
C ASP A 190 -18.95 -41.53 -9.80
N PRO A 191 -19.95 -41.09 -8.99
CA PRO A 191 -19.81 -39.92 -8.11
C PRO A 191 -19.52 -40.26 -6.64
N MET A 192 -19.06 -39.25 -5.89
CA MET A 192 -18.60 -39.30 -4.50
C MET A 192 -19.69 -38.79 -3.52
N GLU A 193 -19.86 -39.44 -2.37
CA GLU A 193 -20.84 -39.08 -1.32
C GLU A 193 -20.16 -38.30 -0.16
N GLU A 194 -20.73 -37.16 0.25
CA GLU A 194 -20.34 -36.38 1.43
C GLU A 194 -21.13 -36.80 2.67
N VAL A 195 -20.47 -36.83 3.84
CA VAL A 195 -21.11 -37.13 5.13
C VAL A 195 -20.94 -35.94 6.08
N GLU A 196 -22.05 -35.37 6.53
CA GLU A 196 -22.11 -34.32 7.56
C GLU A 196 -21.93 -34.88 8.98
N MET A 197 -21.17 -34.16 9.81
CA MET A 197 -20.98 -34.42 11.25
C MET A 197 -21.61 -33.29 12.05
N THR A 198 -22.52 -33.62 12.98
CA THR A 198 -23.12 -32.68 13.94
C THR A 198 -22.55 -32.95 15.33
N ASP A 199 -22.06 -31.92 16.03
CA ASP A 199 -21.53 -32.05 17.39
C ASP A 199 -22.32 -31.14 18.35
N ASP A 200 -23.16 -31.78 19.17
CA ASP A 200 -24.08 -31.17 20.16
C ASP A 200 -23.32 -30.77 21.43
N ARG A 201 -22.71 -29.58 21.47
CA ARG A 201 -22.18 -28.99 22.72
C ARG A 201 -22.86 -27.66 23.07
N PRO A 202 -23.15 -27.42 24.38
CA PRO A 202 -23.82 -26.20 24.81
C PRO A 202 -22.92 -24.97 24.60
N ALA A 203 -23.51 -23.91 24.04
CA ALA A 203 -22.79 -22.72 23.55
C ALA A 203 -22.22 -21.78 24.63
N TRP A 204 -22.51 -22.00 25.92
CA TRP A 204 -22.10 -21.11 27.00
C TRP A 204 -21.66 -21.89 28.24
N THR A 205 -20.56 -21.49 28.86
CA THR A 205 -20.03 -22.09 30.10
C THR A 205 -19.54 -20.98 31.02
N LEU A 206 -19.91 -21.05 32.31
CA LEU A 206 -19.45 -20.10 33.32
C LEU A 206 -18.00 -20.40 33.68
N TYR A 207 -17.17 -19.37 33.79
CA TYR A 207 -15.76 -19.52 34.15
C TYR A 207 -15.60 -19.93 35.63
N GLU A 208 -14.70 -20.85 35.92
CA GLU A 208 -14.48 -21.36 37.28
C GLU A 208 -13.66 -20.36 38.13
N GLU A 209 -14.12 -20.06 39.35
CA GLU A 209 -13.52 -19.06 40.25
C GLU A 209 -12.06 -19.39 40.65
N GLN A 210 -11.66 -20.66 40.63
CA GLN A 210 -10.28 -21.07 40.96
C GLN A 210 -9.28 -20.88 39.81
N ALA A 211 -9.77 -20.74 38.57
CA ALA A 211 -8.93 -20.51 37.39
C ALA A 211 -8.95 -19.04 36.92
N TRP A 212 -9.80 -18.20 37.52
CA TRP A 212 -9.98 -16.81 37.12
C TRP A 212 -8.83 -15.91 37.60
N VAL A 213 -8.17 -15.23 36.66
CA VAL A 213 -7.18 -14.19 36.94
C VAL A 213 -7.78 -12.83 36.53
N PRO A 214 -7.84 -11.82 37.42
CA PRO A 214 -8.41 -10.53 37.07
C PRO A 214 -7.53 -9.80 36.05
N LYS A 215 -8.05 -9.65 34.84
CA LYS A 215 -7.44 -8.90 33.73
C LYS A 215 -8.23 -7.61 33.47
N PRO A 216 -7.59 -6.53 32.98
CA PRO A 216 -8.33 -5.35 32.54
C PRO A 216 -9.30 -5.73 31.42
N ILE A 217 -10.44 -5.04 31.40
CA ILE A 217 -11.50 -5.30 30.40
C ILE A 217 -10.90 -5.12 29.00
N GLY A 218 -11.03 -6.15 28.16
CA GLY A 218 -10.46 -6.19 26.82
C GLY A 218 -9.17 -7.02 26.68
N VAL A 219 -8.58 -7.48 27.79
CA VAL A 219 -7.44 -8.41 27.77
C VAL A 219 -7.92 -9.80 28.21
N VAL A 220 -7.78 -10.79 27.31
CA VAL A 220 -8.24 -12.18 27.53
C VAL A 220 -7.16 -13.04 28.16
#